data_AF-A0A4Q2DM78-F1
#
_entry.id   AF-A0A4Q2DM78-F1
#
_cell.length_a   1.000
_cell.length_b   1.000
_cell.length_c   1.000
_cell.angle_alpha   90.00
_cell.angle_beta   90.00
_cell.angle_gamma   90.00
#
_symmetry.space_group_name_H-M   'P 1'
#
loop_
_entity.id
_entity.type
_entity.pdbx_description
1 polymer ?
#
loop_
_entity_poly.entity_id
_entity_poly.type
_entity_poly.pdbx_seq_one_letter_code
_entity_poly.pdbx_strand_id
1 'polypeptide(L)'
;MHSASGLRLQASSTQADVSKVRCFLFSTHPDGPVLVNVALPPREYAVEYMDVSRFFPDGAFSVRISAVPGTNIQTGTHYRIYVGMHAAPASINRFFLETHSLPWSGNILISRYQRLPGSNVITFGRMQKVERAWCTAIVLSWMRECISNGVFSPYVVIAEGAAQTVDEAVSEEEM
;
A
#
# COMPACT_ATOMS: atom_id res chain seq x y z
N MET A 1 9.98 -15.56 63.76
CA MET A 1 8.70 -15.58 63.03
C MET A 1 8.96 -15.09 61.62
N HIS A 2 8.76 -15.98 60.64
CA HIS A 2 8.81 -15.66 59.21
C HIS A 2 7.63 -14.76 58.82
N SER A 3 7.87 -13.79 57.94
CA SER A 3 6.88 -13.41 56.91
C SER A 3 7.55 -12.60 55.81
N ALA A 4 7.61 -13.23 54.63
CA ALA A 4 7.90 -12.61 53.35
C ALA A 4 6.61 -12.03 52.75
N SER A 5 6.79 -11.29 51.65
CA SER A 5 5.78 -10.86 50.65
C SER A 5 5.22 -9.44 50.86
N GLY A 6 5.21 -8.55 49.87
CA GLY A 6 5.51 -8.73 48.45
C GLY A 6 5.83 -7.42 47.77
N LEU A 7 6.90 -7.45 46.96
CA LEU A 7 7.16 -6.48 45.91
C LEU A 7 6.07 -6.68 44.84
N ARG A 8 5.07 -5.81 44.87
CA ARG A 8 4.12 -5.66 43.77
C ARG A 8 4.88 -5.00 42.63
N LEU A 9 5.42 -5.81 41.71
CA LEU A 9 5.79 -5.38 40.38
C LEU A 9 4.51 -4.85 39.72
N GLN A 10 4.31 -3.53 39.80
CA GLN A 10 3.39 -2.85 38.90
C GLN A 10 4.00 -2.99 37.51
N ALA A 11 3.48 -3.95 36.74
CA ALA A 11 3.62 -3.92 35.30
C ALA A 11 3.00 -2.61 34.84
N SER A 12 3.83 -1.60 34.60
CA SER A 12 3.45 -0.47 33.79
C SER A 12 3.12 -1.04 32.41
N SER A 13 1.84 -1.23 32.13
CA SER A 13 1.37 -1.38 30.76
C SER A 13 1.64 -0.05 30.07
N THR A 14 2.88 0.16 29.63
CA THR A 14 3.21 1.17 28.63
C THR A 14 2.53 0.71 27.36
N GLN A 15 1.25 1.06 27.26
CA GLN A 15 0.52 1.05 26.01
C GLN A 15 1.31 1.98 25.09
N ALA A 16 2.22 1.40 24.31
CA ALA A 16 3.03 2.13 23.35
C ALA A 16 2.04 2.89 22.48
N ASP A 17 2.07 4.21 22.57
CA ASP A 17 1.19 5.08 21.81
C ASP A 17 1.61 4.90 20.35
N VAL A 18 0.93 3.97 19.65
CA VAL A 18 1.26 3.61 18.27
C VAL A 18 0.96 4.84 17.43
N SER A 19 2.00 5.61 17.11
CA SER A 19 1.86 6.79 16.27
C SER A 19 1.25 6.36 14.93
N LYS A 20 0.09 6.92 14.58
CA LYS A 20 -0.61 6.61 13.33
C LYS A 20 -0.34 7.67 12.29
N VAL A 21 -0.14 7.23 11.06
CA VAL A 21 -0.01 8.10 9.88
C VAL A 21 -1.20 7.95 8.98
N ARG A 22 -1.52 9.00 8.24
CA ARG A 22 -2.69 9.01 7.37
C ARG A 22 -2.25 8.91 5.92
N CYS A 23 -2.73 7.87 5.25
CA CYS A 23 -2.37 7.48 3.90
C CYS A 23 -3.61 7.44 3.01
N PHE A 24 -3.43 7.43 1.69
CA PHE A 24 -4.48 7.02 0.76
C PHE A 24 -4.32 5.54 0.43
N LEU A 25 -5.43 4.81 0.52
CA LEU A 25 -5.56 3.44 0.06
C LEU A 25 -6.45 3.43 -1.17
N PHE A 26 -5.91 2.94 -2.28
CA PHE A 26 -6.65 2.53 -3.46
C PHE A 26 -6.94 1.04 -3.29
N SER A 27 -8.07 0.74 -2.66
CA SER A 27 -8.46 -0.65 -2.43
C SER A 27 -9.06 -1.27 -3.69
N THR A 28 -9.31 -2.57 -3.67
CA THR A 28 -10.03 -3.27 -4.74
C THR A 28 -11.52 -2.92 -4.82
N HIS A 29 -12.04 -2.13 -3.87
CA HIS A 29 -13.42 -1.63 -3.87
C HIS A 29 -13.61 -0.49 -4.89
N PRO A 30 -14.83 -0.33 -5.43
CA PRO A 30 -15.11 0.66 -6.48
C PRO A 30 -15.10 2.12 -6.01
N ASP A 31 -15.19 2.39 -4.70
CA ASP A 31 -15.41 3.74 -4.13
C ASP A 31 -14.21 4.71 -4.25
N GLY A 32 -13.13 4.29 -4.93
CA GLY A 32 -11.92 5.06 -5.13
C GLY A 32 -11.07 5.23 -3.87
N PRO A 33 -10.07 6.14 -3.90
CA PRO A 33 -9.10 6.25 -2.83
C PRO A 33 -9.70 6.76 -1.52
N VAL A 34 -9.49 6.00 -0.45
CA VAL A 34 -9.94 6.31 0.91
C VAL A 34 -8.77 6.67 1.82
N LEU A 35 -9.02 7.55 2.79
CA LEU A 35 -8.03 7.87 3.81
C LEU A 35 -8.02 6.79 4.88
N VAL A 36 -6.84 6.24 5.16
CA VAL A 36 -6.64 5.21 6.18
C VAL A 36 -5.58 5.64 7.17
N ASN A 37 -5.73 5.23 8.43
CA ASN A 37 -4.69 5.39 9.44
C ASN A 37 -3.86 4.12 9.51
N VAL A 38 -2.54 4.24 9.35
CA VAL A 38 -1.58 3.14 9.36
C VAL A 38 -0.65 3.29 10.55
N ALA A 39 -0.32 2.19 11.21
CA ALA A 39 0.58 2.21 12.35
C ALA A 39 2.02 2.46 11.90
N LEU A 40 2.72 3.33 12.62
CA LEU A 40 4.17 3.32 12.59
C LEU A 40 4.68 2.29 13.60
N PRO A 41 5.70 1.51 13.22
CA PRO A 41 6.34 0.61 14.17
C PRO A 41 6.97 1.41 15.31
N PRO A 42 7.28 0.76 16.45
CA PRO A 42 7.99 1.39 17.56
C PRO A 42 9.27 2.10 17.11
N ARG A 43 9.74 3.09 17.88
CA ARG A 43 10.89 3.97 17.54
C ARG A 43 12.21 3.23 17.29
N GLU A 44 12.27 1.96 17.64
CA GLU A 44 13.40 1.05 17.43
C GLU A 44 13.57 0.64 15.95
N TYR A 45 12.51 0.78 15.15
CA TYR A 45 12.52 0.53 13.71
C TYR A 45 12.91 1.79 12.94
N ALA A 46 13.49 1.63 11.74
CA ALA A 46 13.91 2.79 10.95
C ALA A 46 12.72 3.72 10.65
N VAL A 47 12.97 5.03 10.64
CA VAL A 47 11.97 6.10 10.53
C VAL A 47 11.13 6.03 9.25
N GLU A 48 11.58 5.24 8.27
CA GLU A 48 10.90 5.03 6.99
C GLU A 48 10.09 3.71 6.90
N TYR A 49 9.94 2.96 7.99
CA TYR A 49 9.08 1.78 8.02
C TYR A 49 7.65 2.12 8.46
N MET A 50 6.69 1.48 7.81
CA MET A 50 5.27 1.56 8.12
C MET A 50 4.71 0.16 8.11
N ASP A 51 3.91 -0.20 9.12
CA ASP A 51 3.27 -1.51 9.16
C ASP A 51 2.02 -1.51 8.26
N VAL A 52 2.21 -2.03 7.05
CA VAL A 52 1.16 -2.13 6.02
C VAL A 52 0.57 -3.53 5.91
N SER A 53 0.96 -4.47 6.79
CA SER A 53 0.57 -5.89 6.73
C SER A 53 -0.93 -6.11 6.62
N ARG A 54 -1.74 -5.27 7.29
CA ARG A 54 -3.21 -5.36 7.23
C ARG A 54 -3.81 -5.18 5.82
N PHE A 55 -3.08 -4.55 4.90
CA PHE A 55 -3.54 -4.32 3.52
C PHE A 55 -2.82 -5.22 2.50
N PHE A 56 -1.70 -5.80 2.91
CA PHE A 56 -0.80 -6.60 2.08
C PHE A 56 -0.35 -7.83 2.90
N PRO A 57 -1.24 -8.80 3.15
CA PRO A 57 -0.94 -9.96 4.00
C PRO A 57 0.22 -10.79 3.46
N ASP A 58 0.39 -10.84 2.14
CA ASP A 58 1.47 -11.56 1.46
C ASP A 58 2.76 -10.72 1.30
N GLY A 59 2.83 -9.58 2.00
CA GLY A 59 3.93 -8.64 1.90
C GLY A 59 3.73 -7.58 0.82
N ALA A 60 4.51 -6.50 0.95
CA ALA A 60 4.47 -5.35 0.07
C ALA A 60 5.86 -4.97 -0.42
N PHE A 61 5.97 -4.69 -1.72
CA PHE A 61 7.06 -3.90 -2.26
C PHE A 61 6.76 -2.41 -2.05
N SER A 62 7.80 -1.58 -1.91
CA SER A 62 7.62 -0.14 -1.82
C SER A 62 8.68 0.64 -2.59
N VAL A 63 8.26 1.78 -3.14
CA VAL A 63 9.11 2.68 -3.91
C VAL A 63 8.95 4.12 -3.44
N ARG A 64 10.06 4.85 -3.38
CA ARG A 64 10.06 6.28 -3.07
C ARG A 64 9.90 7.09 -4.35
N ILE A 65 9.00 8.06 -4.32
CA ILE A 65 8.67 8.96 -5.43
C ILE A 65 9.07 10.38 -5.04
N SER A 66 10.01 10.98 -5.77
CA SER A 66 10.44 12.38 -5.61
C SER A 66 10.07 13.27 -6.80
N ALA A 67 9.79 12.67 -7.95
CA ALA A 67 9.33 13.35 -9.16
C ALA A 67 8.09 12.62 -9.69
N VAL A 68 7.26 13.34 -10.44
CA VAL A 68 6.10 12.76 -11.11
C VAL A 68 6.61 11.70 -12.08
N PRO A 69 6.20 10.43 -11.93
CA PRO A 69 6.67 9.32 -12.75
C PRO A 69 6.52 9.60 -14.26
N GLY A 70 7.50 9.17 -15.06
CA GLY A 70 7.61 9.50 -16.48
C GLY A 70 8.03 10.94 -16.79
N THR A 71 8.38 11.76 -15.80
CA THR A 71 8.78 13.16 -15.98
C THR A 71 9.94 13.56 -15.06
N ASN A 72 10.51 14.75 -15.30
CA ASN A 72 11.50 15.37 -14.40
C ASN A 72 10.86 16.37 -13.41
N ILE A 73 9.53 16.46 -13.35
CA ILE A 73 8.82 17.44 -12.52
C ILE A 73 8.83 16.97 -11.07
N GLN A 74 9.42 17.74 -10.17
CA GLN A 74 9.45 17.42 -8.74
C GLN A 74 8.03 17.47 -8.14
N THR A 75 7.71 16.52 -7.26
CA THR A 75 6.40 16.48 -6.59
C THR A 75 6.25 17.51 -5.46
N GLY A 76 7.30 18.27 -5.14
CA GLY A 76 7.38 19.22 -4.02
C GLY A 76 7.48 18.57 -2.63
N THR A 77 6.94 17.37 -2.47
CA THR A 77 7.09 16.50 -1.29
C THR A 77 7.34 15.08 -1.77
N HIS A 78 8.19 14.33 -1.08
CA HIS A 78 8.42 12.94 -1.45
C HIS A 78 7.23 12.09 -1.01
N TYR A 79 6.92 11.06 -1.80
CA TYR A 79 5.91 10.05 -1.49
C TYR A 79 6.55 8.67 -1.40
N ARG A 80 5.85 7.73 -0.80
CA ARG A 80 6.16 6.31 -0.90
C ARG A 80 4.91 5.56 -1.33
N ILE A 81 5.04 4.76 -2.38
CA ILE A 81 3.99 3.87 -2.86
C ILE A 81 4.29 2.47 -2.36
N TYR A 82 3.27 1.76 -1.89
CA TYR A 82 3.30 0.36 -1.53
C TYR A 82 2.33 -0.41 -2.41
N VAL A 83 2.78 -1.56 -2.89
CA VAL A 83 2.00 -2.51 -3.69
C VAL A 83 2.23 -3.92 -3.20
N GLY A 84 1.24 -4.80 -3.39
CA GLY A 84 1.39 -6.21 -3.02
C GLY A 84 2.50 -6.88 -3.81
N MET A 85 3.16 -7.88 -3.22
CA MET A 85 4.16 -8.70 -3.92
C MET A 85 3.54 -9.70 -4.92
N HIS A 86 2.21 -9.78 -4.99
CA HIS A 86 1.47 -10.69 -5.88
C HIS A 86 1.89 -12.17 -5.75
N ALA A 87 2.34 -12.59 -4.56
CA ALA A 87 2.62 -14.00 -4.27
C ALA A 87 1.36 -14.87 -4.33
N ALA A 88 0.18 -14.26 -4.21
CA ALA A 88 -1.13 -14.87 -4.41
C ALA A 88 -1.97 -14.06 -5.42
N PRO A 89 -2.96 -14.72 -6.07
CA PRO A 89 -4.09 -14.07 -6.72
C PRO A 89 -4.63 -12.87 -5.94
N ALA A 90 -4.76 -11.73 -6.61
CA ALA A 90 -5.37 -10.53 -6.04
C ALA A 90 -6.55 -10.05 -6.90
N SER A 91 -7.64 -9.69 -6.24
CA SER A 91 -8.84 -9.15 -6.90
C SER A 91 -8.51 -7.89 -7.70
N ILE A 92 -9.26 -7.66 -8.77
CA ILE A 92 -9.08 -6.49 -9.62
C ILE A 92 -9.36 -5.20 -8.84
N ASN A 93 -8.52 -4.19 -9.06
CA ASN A 93 -8.75 -2.85 -8.58
C ASN A 93 -9.72 -2.11 -9.49
N ARG A 94 -11.02 -2.18 -9.16
CA ARG A 94 -12.10 -1.62 -9.98
C ARG A 94 -11.96 -0.11 -10.19
N PHE A 95 -11.45 0.63 -9.22
CA PHE A 95 -11.24 2.06 -9.37
C PHE A 95 -10.33 2.38 -10.57
N PHE A 96 -9.16 1.71 -10.68
CA PHE A 96 -8.24 1.93 -11.80
C PHE A 96 -8.77 1.40 -13.12
N LEU A 97 -9.43 0.24 -13.09
CA LEU A 97 -10.00 -0.35 -14.31
C LEU A 97 -11.14 0.51 -14.88
N GLU A 98 -12.12 0.85 -14.06
CA GLU A 98 -13.35 1.52 -14.50
C GLU A 98 -13.12 3.02 -14.76
N THR A 99 -12.31 3.70 -13.95
CA THR A 99 -12.11 5.16 -14.07
C THR A 99 -10.98 5.53 -15.03
N HIS A 100 -10.00 4.64 -15.20
CA HIS A 100 -8.76 4.96 -15.91
C HIS A 100 -8.36 3.93 -16.98
N SER A 101 -9.16 2.87 -17.18
CA SER A 101 -8.88 1.79 -18.11
C SER A 101 -7.50 1.16 -17.90
N LEU A 102 -7.05 1.11 -16.64
CA LEU A 102 -5.76 0.55 -16.27
C LEU A 102 -5.97 -0.79 -15.56
N PRO A 103 -5.52 -1.91 -16.15
CA PRO A 103 -5.66 -3.21 -15.54
C PRO A 103 -4.65 -3.31 -14.37
N TRP A 104 -5.18 -3.33 -13.14
CA TRP A 104 -4.38 -3.52 -11.92
C TRP A 104 -5.13 -4.44 -10.96
N SER A 105 -4.41 -5.32 -10.29
CA SER A 105 -4.94 -6.17 -9.22
C SER A 105 -4.37 -5.77 -7.87
N GLY A 106 -5.13 -5.98 -6.81
CA GLY A 106 -4.72 -5.71 -5.44
C GLY A 106 -4.74 -4.23 -5.06
N ASN A 107 -4.34 -4.00 -3.82
CA ASN A 107 -4.34 -2.68 -3.21
C ASN A 107 -3.13 -1.86 -3.67
N ILE A 108 -3.26 -0.54 -3.64
CA ILE A 108 -2.13 0.39 -3.66
C ILE A 108 -2.28 1.32 -2.46
N LEU A 109 -1.20 1.53 -1.71
CA LEU A 109 -1.15 2.52 -0.64
C LEU A 109 -0.13 3.58 -1.00
N ILE A 110 -0.49 4.86 -0.87
CA ILE A 110 0.46 5.96 -0.98
C ILE A 110 0.53 6.72 0.34
N SER A 111 1.74 7.01 0.78
CA SER A 111 2.04 7.86 1.92
C SER A 111 2.88 9.05 1.51
N ARG A 112 2.74 10.16 2.25
CA ARG A 112 3.59 11.35 2.09
C ARG A 112 4.68 11.34 3.14
N TYR A 113 5.85 11.86 2.78
CA TYR A 113 6.85 12.25 3.77
C TYR A 113 6.57 13.65 4.31
N GLN A 114 7.11 13.95 5.48
CA GLN A 114 7.18 15.28 6.05
C GLN A 114 8.50 15.43 6.81
N ARG A 115 9.01 16.65 6.85
CA ARG A 115 10.11 17.02 7.74
C ARG A 115 9.53 17.46 9.08
N LEU A 116 10.11 16.98 10.18
CA LEU A 116 9.72 17.46 11.50
C LEU A 116 10.15 18.93 11.68
N PRO A 117 9.30 19.80 12.25
CA PRO A 117 9.67 21.18 12.50
C PRO A 117 10.97 21.28 13.30
N GLY A 118 11.93 22.07 12.82
CA GLY A 118 13.22 22.27 13.49
C GLY A 118 14.17 21.05 13.45
N SER A 119 13.91 20.04 12.61
CA SER A 119 14.75 18.85 12.50
C SER A 119 15.01 18.46 11.04
N ASN A 120 16.14 17.80 10.79
CA ASN A 120 16.43 17.17 9.50
C ASN A 120 15.80 15.77 9.36
N VAL A 121 15.13 15.29 10.42
CA VAL A 121 14.45 14.00 10.41
C VAL A 121 13.24 14.05 9.48
N ILE A 122 13.24 13.14 8.50
CA ILE A 122 12.14 12.88 7.59
C ILE A 122 11.34 11.71 8.16
N THR A 123 10.02 11.88 8.26
CA THR A 123 9.09 10.83 8.69
C THR A 123 7.84 10.85 7.81
N PHE A 124 6.90 9.95 8.06
CA PHE A 124 5.61 9.95 7.36
C PHE A 124 4.69 11.05 7.88
N GLY A 125 4.04 11.73 6.95
CA GLY A 125 3.11 12.81 7.22
C GLY A 125 1.65 12.40 7.22
N ARG A 126 0.80 13.35 7.61
CA ARG A 126 -0.65 13.20 7.58
C ARG A 126 -1.19 13.73 6.26
N MET A 127 -1.77 12.86 5.43
CA MET A 127 -2.44 13.24 4.20
C MET A 127 -3.82 13.88 4.44
N GLN A 128 -4.22 14.78 3.56
CA GLN A 128 -5.48 15.50 3.58
C GLN A 128 -6.35 15.11 2.40
N LYS A 129 -7.68 15.29 2.53
CA LYS A 129 -8.63 14.95 1.47
C LYS A 129 -8.36 15.73 0.17
N VAL A 130 -7.88 16.97 0.27
CA VAL A 130 -7.54 17.82 -0.89
C VAL A 130 -6.39 17.24 -1.72
N GLU A 131 -5.50 16.47 -1.11
CA GLU A 131 -4.35 15.85 -1.80
C GLU A 131 -4.78 14.64 -2.66
N ARG A 132 -6.04 14.21 -2.59
CA ARG A 132 -6.54 13.00 -3.28
C ARG A 132 -6.25 13.01 -4.77
N ALA A 133 -6.66 14.06 -5.47
CA ALA A 133 -6.50 14.15 -6.92
C ALA A 133 -5.02 14.11 -7.33
N TRP A 134 -4.16 14.79 -6.56
CA TRP A 134 -2.72 14.79 -6.79
C TRP A 134 -2.09 13.42 -6.55
N CYS A 135 -2.48 12.75 -5.48
CA CYS A 135 -1.98 11.41 -5.16
C CYS A 135 -2.45 10.36 -6.17
N THR A 136 -3.70 10.47 -6.64
CA THR A 136 -4.21 9.67 -7.75
C THR A 136 -3.36 9.88 -9.01
N ALA A 137 -3.03 11.13 -9.36
CA ALA A 137 -2.18 11.41 -10.52
C ALA A 137 -0.78 10.78 -10.39
N ILE A 138 -0.15 10.89 -9.20
CA ILE A 138 1.15 10.26 -8.94
C ILE A 138 1.08 8.73 -9.12
N VAL A 139 0.08 8.08 -8.53
CA VAL A 139 -0.08 6.63 -8.61
C VAL A 139 -0.36 6.19 -10.05
N LEU A 140 -1.24 6.90 -10.77
CA LEU A 140 -1.54 6.61 -12.17
C LEU A 140 -0.30 6.73 -13.07
N SER A 141 0.48 7.80 -12.91
CA SER A 141 1.72 7.96 -13.67
C SER A 141 2.71 6.83 -13.36
N TRP A 142 2.85 6.45 -12.08
CA TRP A 142 3.74 5.37 -11.68
C TRP A 142 3.32 4.03 -12.30
N MET A 143 2.04 3.69 -12.22
CA MET A 143 1.51 2.45 -12.80
C MET A 143 1.75 2.39 -14.31
N ARG A 144 1.45 3.49 -15.02
CA ARG A 144 1.67 3.58 -16.47
C ARG A 144 3.13 3.40 -16.84
N GLU A 145 4.04 4.02 -16.07
CA GLU A 145 5.48 3.83 -16.27
C GLU A 145 5.88 2.37 -16.07
N CYS A 146 5.44 1.72 -14.99
CA CYS A 146 5.74 0.31 -14.76
C CYS A 146 5.21 -0.62 -15.86
N ILE A 147 3.99 -0.38 -16.35
CA ILE A 147 3.40 -1.14 -17.46
C ILE A 147 4.20 -0.90 -18.75
N SER A 148 4.54 0.35 -19.06
CA SER A 148 5.29 0.71 -20.27
C SER A 148 6.71 0.13 -20.29
N ASN A 149 7.32 -0.01 -19.11
CA ASN A 149 8.66 -0.57 -18.94
C ASN A 149 8.65 -2.11 -18.78
N GLY A 150 7.48 -2.75 -18.83
CA GLY A 150 7.34 -4.20 -18.65
C GLY A 150 7.70 -4.71 -17.26
N VAL A 151 7.78 -3.82 -16.25
CA VAL A 151 8.07 -4.18 -14.85
C VAL A 151 6.92 -5.00 -14.26
N PHE A 152 5.69 -4.62 -14.62
CA PHE A 152 4.51 -5.43 -14.38
C PHE A 152 3.93 -5.85 -15.71
N SER A 153 3.64 -7.15 -15.84
CA SER A 153 2.87 -7.65 -16.97
C SER A 153 1.51 -6.94 -17.00
N PRO A 154 0.98 -6.56 -18.18
CA PRO A 154 -0.40 -6.09 -18.29
C PRO A 154 -1.41 -7.14 -17.79
N TYR A 155 -0.94 -8.39 -17.58
CA TYR A 155 -1.65 -9.54 -17.03
C TYR A 155 -1.29 -9.86 -15.56
N VAL A 156 -0.81 -8.93 -14.73
CA VAL A 156 -0.88 -9.08 -13.25
C VAL A 156 -2.35 -9.16 -12.75
N VAL A 157 -3.28 -9.37 -13.68
CA VAL A 157 -4.69 -9.03 -13.71
C VAL A 157 -5.41 -10.29 -14.14
N ILE A 158 -6.36 -10.70 -13.29
CA ILE A 158 -7.30 -11.83 -13.43
C ILE A 158 -6.76 -13.15 -12.85
N ALA A 159 -7.00 -13.34 -11.56
CA ALA A 159 -7.04 -14.67 -10.95
C ALA A 159 -8.39 -14.97 -10.28
N GLU A 160 -9.44 -14.21 -10.63
CA GLU A 160 -10.83 -14.58 -10.34
C GLU A 160 -11.55 -14.75 -11.70
N GLY A 161 -11.39 -15.93 -12.33
CA GLY A 161 -12.20 -16.29 -13.50
C GLY A 161 -11.55 -17.18 -14.57
N ALA A 162 -10.22 -17.35 -14.59
CA ALA A 162 -9.56 -18.18 -15.62
C ALA A 162 -9.56 -19.70 -15.31
N ALA A 163 -10.16 -20.14 -14.21
CA ALA A 163 -10.17 -21.55 -13.79
C ALA A 163 -11.37 -22.36 -14.33
N GLN A 164 -12.15 -21.86 -15.29
CA GLN A 164 -13.41 -22.50 -15.68
C GLN A 164 -13.70 -22.64 -17.17
N THR A 165 -12.70 -22.57 -18.06
CA THR A 165 -12.93 -22.74 -19.51
C THR A 165 -11.99 -23.70 -20.23
N VAL A 166 -11.33 -24.63 -19.54
CA VAL A 166 -10.45 -25.62 -20.22
C VAL A 166 -10.97 -27.07 -20.15
N ASP A 167 -12.03 -27.37 -19.39
CA ASP A 167 -12.54 -28.75 -19.27
C ASP A 167 -13.72 -29.11 -20.18
N GLU A 168 -14.27 -28.17 -20.98
CA GLU A 168 -15.40 -28.45 -21.89
C GLU A 168 -15.02 -28.59 -23.39
N ALA A 169 -13.74 -28.57 -23.75
CA ALA A 169 -13.31 -28.61 -25.15
C ALA A 169 -12.66 -29.93 -25.61
N VAL A 170 -12.68 -31.00 -24.80
CA VAL A 170 -12.03 -32.29 -25.14
C VAL A 170 -12.99 -33.48 -25.02
N SER A 171 -14.25 -33.31 -25.40
CA SER A 171 -15.22 -34.42 -25.43
C SER A 171 -16.11 -34.49 -26.68
N GLU A 172 -15.85 -33.71 -27.73
CA GLU A 172 -16.59 -33.77 -29.01
C GLU A 172 -15.74 -34.20 -30.23
N GLU A 173 -14.57 -34.82 -30.02
CA GLU A 173 -13.74 -35.32 -31.14
C GLU A 173 -13.33 -36.79 -30.98
N GLU A 174 -14.25 -37.67 -30.60
CA GLU A 174 -14.18 -39.09 -30.94
C GLU A 174 -15.59 -39.60 -31.31
N MET A 175 -15.94 -39.46 -32.59
CA MET A 175 -17.00 -40.21 -33.27
C MET A 175 -16.39 -40.95 -34.46
#